data_AF-A0A258G2S8-F1
#
_entry.id   AF-A0A258G2S8-F1
#
_cell.length_a   1.000
_cell.length_b   1.000
_cell.length_c   1.000
_cell.angle_alpha   90.00
_cell.angle_beta   90.00
_cell.angle_gamma   90.00
#
_symmetry.space_group_name_H-M   'P 1'
#
loop_
_entity.id
_entity.type
_entity.pdbx_description
1 polymer ?
#
loop_
_entity_poly.entity_id
_entity_poly.type
_entity_poly.pdbx_seq_one_letter_code
_entity_poly.pdbx_strand_id
1 'polypeptide(L)'
;MSGNTTRLAVGIAGVSAEALVAGRLILAFLGGVILGSLIGRLGGWRRQPMILVLVALLIALGALAGMWGAPAIATLLVAAAMGAENTTFERDGEVAIGLTYMTGALVKLGQRIASAITGGPKLAWAPYALLWLGLAGGAVTGAMAWPVVGLAGLWLAAAWAIVLAGGALAIAAREQRPEPKSSI
;
A
#
# COMPACT_ATOMS: atom_id res chain seq x y z
N MET A 1 -6.05 -8.61 3.20
CA MET A 1 -5.56 -9.72 4.05
C MET A 1 -6.69 -10.60 4.61
N SER A 2 -7.90 -10.08 4.86
CA SER A 2 -9.06 -10.91 5.28
C SER A 2 -9.27 -12.17 4.44
N GLY A 3 -9.17 -12.07 3.11
CA GLY A 3 -9.29 -13.23 2.21
C GLY A 3 -8.21 -14.30 2.40
N ASN A 4 -6.96 -13.93 2.74
CA ASN A 4 -5.91 -14.90 3.03
C ASN A 4 -6.17 -15.59 4.38
N THR A 5 -6.67 -14.87 5.38
CA THR A 5 -7.08 -15.46 6.66
C THR A 5 -8.24 -16.45 6.46
N THR A 6 -9.19 -16.15 5.59
CA THR A 6 -10.27 -17.09 5.23
C THR A 6 -9.72 -18.35 4.55
N ARG A 7 -8.82 -18.20 3.56
CA ARG A 7 -8.16 -19.35 2.91
C ARG A 7 -7.31 -20.18 3.87
N LEU A 8 -6.65 -19.53 4.82
CA LEU A 8 -5.92 -20.20 5.90
C LEU A 8 -6.87 -21.05 6.75
N ALA A 9 -7.99 -20.47 7.20
CA ALA A 9 -8.98 -21.17 8.02
C ALA A 9 -9.60 -22.37 7.28
N VAL A 10 -10.03 -22.18 6.03
CA VAL A 10 -10.56 -23.26 5.18
C VAL A 10 -9.50 -24.34 4.95
N GLY A 11 -8.26 -23.94 4.70
CA GLY A 11 -7.16 -24.87 4.46
C GLY A 11 -6.79 -25.71 5.68
N ILE A 12 -6.83 -25.13 6.89
CA ILE A 12 -6.65 -25.87 8.16
C ILE A 12 -7.75 -26.94 8.32
N ALA A 13 -8.97 -26.66 7.87
CA ALA A 13 -10.11 -27.56 7.98
C ALA A 13 -10.12 -28.71 6.94
N GLY A 14 -9.26 -28.70 5.93
CA GLY A 14 -9.25 -29.80 4.94
C GLY A 14 -8.33 -29.69 3.72
N VAL A 15 -7.67 -28.54 3.46
CA VAL A 15 -6.76 -28.34 2.30
C VAL A 15 -5.45 -27.69 2.76
N SER A 16 -4.53 -28.52 3.26
CA SER A 16 -3.31 -28.07 3.96
C SER A 16 -2.35 -27.21 3.11
N ALA A 17 -2.31 -27.41 1.79
CA ALA A 17 -1.43 -26.65 0.89
C ALA A 17 -1.85 -25.18 0.74
N GLU A 18 -3.16 -24.90 0.64
CA GLU A 18 -3.68 -23.53 0.58
C GLU A 18 -3.45 -22.79 1.89
N ALA A 19 -3.58 -23.49 3.01
CA ALA A 19 -3.27 -22.98 4.34
C ALA A 19 -1.82 -22.48 4.42
N LEU A 20 -0.88 -23.29 3.92
CA LEU A 20 0.55 -22.95 3.96
C LEU A 20 0.87 -21.71 3.13
N VAL A 21 0.31 -21.61 1.91
CA VAL A 21 0.50 -20.43 1.05
C VAL A 21 -0.09 -19.19 1.71
N ALA A 22 -1.33 -19.26 2.19
CA ALA A 22 -1.99 -18.15 2.87
C ALA A 22 -1.21 -17.70 4.12
N GLY A 23 -0.74 -18.64 4.93
CA GLY A 23 0.08 -18.38 6.11
C GLY A 23 1.38 -17.66 5.78
N ARG A 24 2.11 -18.10 4.74
CA ARG A 24 3.34 -17.43 4.28
C ARG A 24 3.08 -16.00 3.79
N LEU A 25 1.98 -15.76 3.08
CA LEU A 25 1.59 -14.42 2.63
C LEU A 25 1.25 -13.50 3.81
N ILE A 26 0.56 -14.02 4.83
CA ILE A 26 0.25 -13.28 6.06
C ILE A 26 1.54 -12.89 6.79
N LEU A 27 2.47 -13.84 6.95
CA LEU A 27 3.75 -13.58 7.61
C LEU A 27 4.62 -12.59 6.83
N ALA A 28 4.69 -12.70 5.51
CA ALA A 28 5.43 -11.76 4.67
C ALA A 28 4.84 -10.34 4.77
N PHE A 29 3.50 -10.22 4.71
CA PHE A 29 2.82 -8.95 4.91
C PHE A 29 3.10 -8.36 6.30
N LEU A 30 2.98 -9.16 7.36
CA LEU A 30 3.29 -8.72 8.72
C LEU A 30 4.75 -8.26 8.86
N GLY A 31 5.69 -9.00 8.28
CA GLY A 31 7.10 -8.59 8.23
C GLY A 31 7.29 -7.26 7.51
N GLY A 32 6.58 -7.05 6.39
CA GLY A 32 6.53 -5.78 5.69
C GLY A 32 6.01 -4.62 6.54
N VAL A 33 4.91 -4.83 7.28
CA VAL A 33 4.36 -3.85 8.23
C VAL A 33 5.40 -3.51 9.30
N ILE A 34 6.03 -4.51 9.91
CA ILE A 34 7.05 -4.30 10.95
C ILE A 34 8.21 -3.47 10.41
N LEU A 35 8.77 -3.85 9.25
CA LEU A 35 9.87 -3.13 8.63
C LEU A 35 9.47 -1.69 8.23
N GLY A 36 8.29 -1.51 7.64
CA GLY A 36 7.75 -0.21 7.26
C GLY A 36 7.58 0.72 8.47
N SER A 37 6.99 0.23 9.56
CA SER A 37 6.82 1.01 10.79
C SER A 37 8.15 1.33 11.48
N LEU A 38 9.12 0.40 11.50
CA LEU A 38 10.47 0.65 12.04
C LEU A 38 11.20 1.74 11.23
N ILE A 39 11.24 1.61 9.91
CA ILE A 39 11.85 2.59 9.00
C ILE A 39 11.14 3.94 9.10
N GLY A 40 9.81 3.93 9.17
CA GLY A 40 9.00 5.15 9.31
C GLY A 40 9.26 5.92 10.61
N ARG A 41 9.55 5.22 11.72
CA ARG A 41 9.97 5.85 12.98
C ARG A 41 11.33 6.51 12.90
N LEU A 42 12.29 5.87 12.19
CA LEU A 42 13.63 6.43 11.99
C LEU A 42 13.63 7.63 11.04
N GLY A 43 12.67 7.71 10.12
CA GLY A 43 12.64 8.73 9.07
C GLY A 43 12.16 10.11 9.48
N GLY A 44 11.47 10.26 10.62
CA GLY A 44 10.89 11.53 11.06
C GLY A 44 10.04 12.18 9.96
N TRP A 45 10.39 13.40 9.54
CA TRP A 45 9.73 14.11 8.45
C TRP A 45 9.86 13.44 7.06
N ARG A 46 10.83 12.54 6.89
CA ARG A 46 11.02 11.74 5.66
C ARG A 46 10.33 10.37 5.74
N ARG A 47 9.46 10.15 6.73
CA ARG A 47 8.74 8.90 6.93
C ARG A 47 8.11 8.35 5.65
N GLN A 48 7.25 9.13 4.99
CA GLN A 48 6.54 8.68 3.79
C GLN A 48 7.49 8.36 2.62
N PRO A 49 8.45 9.23 2.25
CA PRO A 49 9.47 8.89 1.26
C PRO A 49 10.23 7.60 1.55
N MET A 50 10.66 7.39 2.80
CA MET A 50 11.45 6.22 3.17
C MET A 50 10.65 4.92 3.06
N ILE A 51 9.37 4.94 3.45
CA ILE A 51 8.47 3.79 3.30
C ILE A 51 8.26 3.49 1.80
N LEU A 52 8.06 4.51 0.96
CA LEU A 52 7.87 4.32 -0.48
C LEU A 52 9.15 3.80 -1.18
N VAL A 53 10.34 4.19 -0.73
CA VAL A 53 11.61 3.61 -1.19
C VAL A 53 11.72 2.14 -0.79
N LEU A 54 11.33 1.78 0.45
CA LEU A 54 11.28 0.39 0.88
C LEU A 54 10.33 -0.44 0.02
N VAL A 55 9.12 0.08 -0.26
CA VAL A 55 8.14 -0.55 -1.14
C VAL A 55 8.73 -0.78 -2.53
N ALA A 56 9.35 0.24 -3.12
CA ALA A 56 9.99 0.13 -4.43
C ALA A 56 11.10 -0.94 -4.44
N LEU A 57 11.94 -0.98 -3.39
CA LEU A 57 13.01 -1.96 -3.25
C LEU A 57 12.44 -3.39 -3.17
N LEU A 58 11.43 -3.62 -2.34
CA LEU A 58 10.80 -4.93 -2.20
C LEU A 58 10.16 -5.40 -3.52
N ILE A 59 9.48 -4.51 -4.24
CA ILE A 59 8.90 -4.83 -5.56
C ILE A 59 10.00 -5.12 -6.59
N ALA A 60 11.08 -4.33 -6.63
CA ALA A 60 12.21 -4.55 -7.54
C ALA A 60 12.91 -5.89 -7.28
N LEU A 61 13.13 -6.24 -5.99
CA LEU A 61 13.62 -7.56 -5.61
C LEU A 61 12.64 -8.67 -6.02
N GLY A 62 11.33 -8.42 -5.93
CA GLY A 62 10.30 -9.34 -6.43
C GLY A 62 10.38 -9.54 -7.94
N ALA A 63 10.60 -8.47 -8.71
CA ALA A 63 10.81 -8.53 -10.15
C ALA A 63 12.05 -9.37 -10.51
N LEU A 64 13.17 -9.14 -9.81
CA LEU A 64 14.41 -9.93 -9.96
C LEU A 64 14.20 -11.41 -9.64
N ALA A 65 13.52 -11.72 -8.52
CA ALA A 65 13.18 -13.09 -8.17
C ALA A 65 12.32 -13.77 -9.24
N GLY A 66 11.37 -13.02 -9.83
CA GLY A 66 10.57 -13.49 -10.97
C GLY A 66 11.42 -13.82 -12.20
N MET A 67 12.38 -12.97 -12.54
CA MET A 67 13.31 -13.20 -13.66
C MET A 67 14.21 -14.41 -13.45
N TRP A 68 14.56 -14.73 -12.20
CA TRP A 68 15.35 -15.92 -11.85
C TRP A 68 14.52 -17.18 -11.62
N GLY A 69 13.24 -17.19 -12.04
CA GLY A 69 12.39 -18.37 -11.95
C GLY A 69 11.91 -18.69 -10.53
N ALA A 70 11.90 -17.71 -9.62
CA ALA A 70 11.41 -17.85 -8.25
C ALA A 70 10.11 -17.06 -7.99
N PRO A 71 8.99 -17.38 -8.68
CA PRO A 71 7.73 -16.64 -8.59
C PRO A 71 7.10 -16.68 -7.18
N ALA A 72 7.36 -17.73 -6.41
CA ALA A 72 6.92 -17.83 -5.02
C ALA A 72 7.59 -16.75 -4.15
N ILE A 73 8.90 -16.53 -4.33
CA ILE A 73 9.65 -15.48 -3.63
C ILE A 73 9.18 -14.10 -4.07
N ALA A 74 8.97 -13.91 -5.39
CA ALA A 74 8.40 -12.69 -5.93
C ALA A 74 7.07 -12.32 -5.27
N THR A 75 6.18 -13.30 -5.10
CA THR A 75 4.88 -13.10 -4.45
C THR A 75 5.02 -12.72 -2.98
N LEU A 76 5.95 -13.33 -2.24
CA LEU A 76 6.20 -12.99 -0.84
C LEU A 76 6.78 -11.58 -0.69
N LEU A 77 7.69 -11.17 -1.57
CA LEU A 77 8.26 -9.83 -1.58
C LEU A 77 7.22 -8.77 -1.90
N VAL A 78 6.32 -9.03 -2.86
CA VAL A 78 5.17 -8.16 -3.15
C VAL A 78 4.20 -8.09 -1.96
N ALA A 79 3.94 -9.21 -1.29
CA ALA A 79 3.11 -9.22 -0.08
C ALA A 79 3.73 -8.40 1.06
N ALA A 80 5.05 -8.47 1.23
CA ALA A 80 5.79 -7.63 2.17
C ALA A 80 5.73 -6.14 1.76
N ALA A 81 5.88 -5.83 0.47
CA ALA A 81 5.74 -4.45 -0.03
C ALA A 81 4.35 -3.88 0.28
N MET A 82 3.29 -4.65 0.05
CA MET A 82 1.92 -4.26 0.44
C MET A 82 1.78 -4.04 1.95
N GLY A 83 2.46 -4.85 2.77
CA GLY A 83 2.52 -4.64 4.22
C GLY A 83 3.16 -3.29 4.58
N ALA A 84 4.34 -3.02 4.03
CA ALA A 84 5.07 -1.78 4.25
C ALA A 84 4.26 -0.54 3.80
N GLU A 85 3.64 -0.58 2.62
CA GLU A 85 2.85 0.52 2.07
C GLU A 85 1.71 0.96 3.00
N ASN A 86 1.06 0.03 3.71
CA ASN A 86 0.00 0.35 4.67
C ASN A 86 0.47 1.22 5.86
N THR A 87 1.78 1.28 6.12
CA THR A 87 2.36 2.10 7.21
C THR A 87 2.58 3.56 6.80
N THR A 88 2.42 3.89 5.51
CA THR A 88 2.58 5.25 4.95
C THR A 88 1.57 6.25 5.54
N PHE A 89 0.37 5.75 5.88
CA PHE A 89 -0.74 6.54 6.44
C PHE A 89 -0.91 6.36 7.95
N GLU A 90 0.06 5.75 8.63
CA GLU A 90 0.07 5.70 10.10
C GLU A 90 0.28 7.12 10.66
N ARG A 91 -0.64 7.57 11.52
CA ARG A 91 -0.52 8.80 12.32
C ARG A 91 -0.65 8.41 13.79
N ASP A 92 0.24 8.93 14.63
CA ASP A 92 0.21 8.72 16.08
C ASP A 92 0.22 7.24 16.52
N GLY A 93 0.87 6.36 15.75
CA GLY A 93 0.95 4.93 16.06
C GLY A 93 -0.27 4.11 15.61
N GLU A 94 -1.29 4.75 15.05
CA GLU A 94 -2.47 4.09 14.49
C GLU A 94 -2.52 4.27 12.96
N VAL A 95 -2.90 3.21 12.26
CA VAL A 95 -3.06 3.24 10.80
C VAL A 95 -4.33 4.03 10.47
N ALA A 96 -4.19 5.34 10.20
CA ALA A 96 -5.34 6.24 9.99
C ALA A 96 -6.19 5.84 8.76
N ILE A 97 -5.54 5.27 7.73
CA ILE A 97 -6.18 4.72 6.53
C ILE A 97 -5.34 3.53 6.05
N GLY A 98 -5.68 2.31 6.46
CA GLY A 98 -5.03 1.14 5.88
C GLY A 98 -5.66 0.84 4.52
N LEU A 99 -4.86 0.75 3.47
CA LEU A 99 -5.30 0.37 2.12
C LEU A 99 -5.94 -1.02 2.10
N THR A 100 -5.59 -1.87 3.07
CA THR A 100 -6.21 -3.20 3.27
C THR A 100 -7.56 -3.15 4.00
N TYR A 101 -7.98 -1.96 4.47
CA TYR A 101 -9.34 -1.65 4.94
C TYR A 101 -10.14 -0.92 3.86
N MET A 102 -9.94 -1.26 2.58
CA MET A 102 -10.68 -0.66 1.48
C MET A 102 -12.20 -0.77 1.65
N THR A 103 -12.68 -1.85 2.25
CA THR A 103 -14.10 -1.98 2.65
C THR A 103 -14.53 -0.84 3.58
N GLY A 104 -13.70 -0.48 4.56
CA GLY A 104 -13.97 0.65 5.46
C GLY A 104 -13.98 1.99 4.74
N ALA A 105 -13.11 2.19 3.75
CA ALA A 105 -13.14 3.40 2.93
C ALA A 105 -14.36 3.45 2.00
N LEU A 106 -14.86 2.32 1.50
CA LEU A 106 -16.12 2.27 0.75
C LEU A 106 -17.34 2.53 1.66
N VAL A 107 -17.34 2.02 2.89
CA VAL A 107 -18.35 2.35 3.91
C VAL A 107 -18.31 3.86 4.22
N LYS A 108 -17.13 4.43 4.46
CA LYS A 108 -16.97 5.88 4.68
C LYS A 108 -17.43 6.68 3.45
N LEU A 109 -17.14 6.22 2.24
CA LEU A 109 -17.66 6.82 1.01
C LEU A 109 -19.19 6.89 1.05
N GLY A 110 -19.87 5.76 1.30
CA GLY A 110 -21.33 5.71 1.40
C GLY A 110 -21.89 6.62 2.50
N GLN A 111 -21.29 6.61 3.69
CA GLN A 111 -21.69 7.49 4.80
C GLN A 111 -21.54 8.98 4.46
N ARG A 112 -20.47 9.36 3.76
CA ARG A 112 -20.23 10.77 3.36
C ARG A 112 -21.13 11.20 2.20
N ILE A 113 -21.49 10.29 1.29
CA ILE A 113 -22.52 10.55 0.28
C ILE A 113 -23.87 10.78 0.97
N ALA A 114 -24.26 9.91 1.90
CA ALA A 114 -25.51 10.07 2.65
C ALA A 114 -25.54 11.40 3.40
N SER A 115 -24.44 11.77 4.07
CA SER A 115 -24.32 13.07 4.73
C SER A 115 -24.42 14.25 3.76
N ALA A 116 -23.83 14.18 2.56
CA ALA A 116 -23.96 15.23 1.56
C ALA A 116 -25.40 15.38 1.05
N ILE A 117 -26.13 14.27 0.92
CA ILE A 117 -27.55 14.27 0.53
C ILE A 117 -28.42 14.91 1.62
N THR A 118 -28.10 14.71 2.91
CA THR A 118 -28.87 15.24 4.05
C THR A 118 -28.45 16.65 4.50
N GLY A 119 -27.68 17.38 3.68
CA GLY A 119 -27.30 18.78 3.95
C GLY A 119 -25.95 18.98 4.65
N GLY A 120 -25.17 17.91 4.80
CA GLY A 120 -23.78 17.97 5.25
C GLY A 120 -22.80 18.40 4.15
N PRO A 121 -21.48 18.35 4.41
CA PRO A 121 -20.46 18.85 3.49
C PRO A 121 -20.45 18.11 2.14
N LYS A 122 -20.72 18.85 1.04
CA LYS A 122 -20.95 18.30 -0.31
C LYS A 122 -19.81 17.48 -0.91
N LEU A 123 -18.56 17.68 -0.48
CA LEU A 123 -17.37 17.05 -1.07
C LEU A 123 -16.60 16.15 -0.09
N ALA A 124 -17.13 15.92 1.12
CA ALA A 124 -16.43 15.08 2.12
C ALA A 124 -16.30 13.61 1.70
N TRP A 125 -17.03 13.17 0.66
CA TRP A 125 -16.95 11.84 0.09
C TRP A 125 -15.82 11.69 -0.94
N ALA A 126 -15.37 12.79 -1.56
CA ALA A 126 -14.46 12.77 -2.69
C ALA A 126 -13.11 12.07 -2.39
N PRO A 127 -12.46 12.28 -1.23
CA PRO A 127 -11.19 11.59 -0.93
C PRO A 127 -11.33 10.06 -0.89
N TYR A 128 -12.45 9.55 -0.37
CA TYR A 128 -12.72 8.11 -0.29
C TYR A 128 -13.02 7.51 -1.67
N ALA A 129 -13.73 8.26 -2.52
CA ALA A 129 -13.98 7.87 -3.91
C ALA A 129 -12.68 7.83 -4.71
N LEU A 130 -11.83 8.84 -4.59
CA LEU A 130 -10.54 8.89 -5.27
C LEU A 130 -9.63 7.73 -4.84
N LEU A 131 -9.59 7.42 -3.54
CA LEU A 131 -8.84 6.26 -3.04
C LEU A 131 -9.35 4.94 -3.63
N TRP A 132 -10.68 4.75 -3.64
CA TRP A 132 -11.28 3.53 -4.19
C TRP A 132 -11.06 3.40 -5.71
N LEU A 133 -11.26 4.49 -6.45
CA LEU A 133 -11.06 4.52 -7.90
C LEU A 133 -9.59 4.34 -8.27
N GLY A 134 -8.66 4.92 -7.50
CA GLY A 134 -7.23 4.71 -7.70
C GLY A 134 -6.83 3.24 -7.53
N LEU A 135 -7.32 2.59 -6.47
CA LEU A 135 -7.08 1.16 -6.25
C LEU A 135 -7.72 0.31 -7.36
N ALA A 136 -9.00 0.54 -7.67
CA ALA A 136 -9.73 -0.22 -8.68
C ALA A 136 -9.11 -0.04 -10.08
N GLY A 137 -8.75 1.20 -10.45
CA GLY A 137 -8.07 1.52 -11.69
C GLY A 137 -6.69 0.87 -11.78
N GLY A 138 -5.91 0.91 -10.71
CA GLY A 138 -4.62 0.21 -10.63
C GLY A 138 -4.76 -1.31 -10.77
N ALA A 139 -5.77 -1.91 -10.14
CA ALA A 139 -6.05 -3.34 -10.24
C ALA A 139 -6.47 -3.74 -11.66
N VAL A 140 -7.37 -2.98 -12.30
CA VAL A 140 -7.82 -3.23 -13.68
C VAL A 140 -6.67 -3.08 -14.66
N THR A 141 -5.91 -1.99 -14.58
CA THR A 141 -4.76 -1.76 -15.46
C THR A 141 -3.69 -2.83 -15.28
N GLY A 142 -3.37 -3.22 -14.05
CA GLY A 142 -2.46 -4.32 -13.75
C GLY A 142 -2.95 -5.66 -14.30
N ALA A 143 -4.23 -5.98 -14.14
CA ALA A 143 -4.84 -7.21 -14.66
C ALA A 143 -4.83 -7.25 -16.20
N MET A 144 -5.07 -6.13 -16.87
CA MET A 144 -5.01 -6.03 -18.33
C MET A 144 -3.57 -6.11 -18.85
N ALA A 145 -2.59 -5.62 -18.10
CA ALA A 145 -1.18 -5.69 -18.47
C ALA A 145 -0.59 -7.10 -18.25
N TRP A 146 -1.09 -7.85 -17.27
CA TRP A 146 -0.55 -9.15 -16.86
C TRP A 146 -0.33 -10.17 -18.00
N PRO A 147 -1.26 -10.37 -18.95
CA PRO A 147 -1.05 -11.32 -20.05
C PRO A 147 0.10 -10.94 -20.99
N VAL A 148 0.48 -9.66 -21.03
CA VAL A 148 1.51 -9.14 -21.94
C VAL A 148 2.87 -9.09 -21.27
N VAL A 149 2.94 -8.60 -20.02
CA VAL A 149 4.24 -8.35 -19.34
C VAL A 149 4.53 -9.31 -18.18
N GLY A 150 3.53 -10.06 -17.71
CA GLY A 150 3.67 -10.97 -16.56
C GLY A 150 4.36 -10.30 -15.36
N LEU A 151 5.30 -11.03 -14.73
CA LEU A 151 6.08 -10.51 -13.60
C LEU A 151 7.00 -9.34 -13.95
N ALA A 152 7.35 -9.12 -15.22
CA ALA A 152 8.14 -7.95 -15.61
C ALA A 152 7.38 -6.64 -15.36
N GLY A 153 6.04 -6.69 -15.29
CA GLY A 153 5.21 -5.55 -14.86
C GLY A 153 5.55 -5.02 -13.47
N LEU A 154 6.20 -5.81 -12.60
CA LEU A 154 6.68 -5.35 -11.30
C LEU A 154 7.71 -4.22 -11.42
N TRP A 155 8.48 -4.15 -12.52
CA TRP A 155 9.40 -3.04 -12.76
C TRP A 155 8.67 -1.70 -12.93
N LEU A 156 7.51 -1.71 -13.57
CA LEU A 156 6.66 -0.52 -13.72
C LEU A 156 6.13 -0.06 -12.36
N ALA A 157 5.68 -1.01 -11.52
CA ALA A 157 5.22 -0.72 -10.16
C ALA A 157 6.35 -0.16 -9.28
N ALA A 158 7.56 -0.74 -9.35
CA ALA A 158 8.72 -0.25 -8.62
C ALA A 158 9.12 1.16 -9.07
N ALA A 159 9.17 1.42 -10.38
CA ALA A 159 9.46 2.74 -10.93
C ALA A 159 8.42 3.78 -10.47
N TRP A 160 7.13 3.42 -10.49
CA TRP A 160 6.07 4.30 -10.01
C TRP A 160 6.20 4.61 -8.51
N ALA A 161 6.53 3.62 -7.69
CA ALA A 161 6.78 3.82 -6.26
C ALA A 161 7.96 4.79 -6.00
N ILE A 162 9.02 4.74 -6.81
CA ILE A 162 10.14 5.71 -6.74
C ILE A 162 9.67 7.12 -7.10
N VAL A 163 8.86 7.28 -8.15
CA VAL A 163 8.31 8.59 -8.53
C VAL A 163 7.49 9.17 -7.38
N LEU A 164 6.62 8.36 -6.77
CA LEU A 164 5.84 8.77 -5.60
C LEU A 164 6.72 9.11 -4.40
N ALA A 165 7.80 8.36 -4.16
CA ALA A 165 8.76 8.66 -3.10
C ALA A 165 9.42 10.03 -3.30
N GLY A 166 9.83 10.35 -4.54
CA GLY A 166 10.37 11.65 -4.90
C GLY A 166 9.36 12.79 -4.70
N GLY A 167 8.11 12.58 -5.11
CA GLY A 167 7.02 13.53 -4.89
C GLY A 167 6.75 13.78 -3.40
N ALA A 168 6.67 12.71 -2.60
CA ALA A 168 6.50 12.80 -1.15
C ALA A 168 7.68 13.55 -0.49
N LEU A 169 8.91 13.33 -0.98
CA LEU A 169 10.09 14.01 -0.45
C LEU A 169 10.05 15.50 -0.77
N ALA A 170 9.65 15.85 -1.99
CA ALA A 170 9.50 17.24 -2.41
C ALA A 170 8.42 17.98 -1.58
N ILE A 171 7.31 17.31 -1.25
CA ILE A 171 6.26 17.87 -0.38
C ILE A 171 6.79 18.06 1.03
N ALA A 172 7.37 17.01 1.63
CA ALA A 172 7.88 17.06 2.99
C ALA A 172 8.99 18.12 3.15
N ALA A 173 9.87 18.26 2.15
CA ALA A 173 10.93 19.27 2.16
C ALA A 173 10.41 20.71 2.06
N ARG A 174 9.23 20.93 1.45
CA ARG A 174 8.58 22.26 1.42
C ARG A 174 8.01 22.63 2.78
N GLU A 175 7.37 21.69 3.45
CA GLU A 175 6.78 21.90 4.78
C GLU A 175 7.84 22.18 5.86
N GLN A 176 9.09 21.73 5.64
CA GLN A 176 10.19 22.01 6.55
C GLN A 176 10.84 23.39 6.39
N ARG A 177 10.59 24.11 5.29
CA ARG A 177 11.23 25.42 5.10
C ARG A 177 10.59 26.42 6.06
N PRO A 178 11.34 27.03 6.99
CA PRO A 178 10.81 28.07 7.86
C PRO A 178 10.33 29.26 7.03
N GLU A 179 9.19 29.85 7.37
CA GLU A 179 8.73 31.07 6.72
C GLU A 179 9.81 32.16 6.85
N PRO A 180 10.11 32.90 5.77
CA PRO A 180 11.06 33.99 5.85
C PRO A 180 10.54 35.01 6.86
N LYS A 181 11.32 35.27 7.92
CA LYS A 181 11.01 36.32 8.88
C LYS A 181 10.81 37.62 8.11
N SER A 182 9.57 38.11 8.09
CA SER A 182 9.23 39.46 7.67
C SER A 182 10.11 40.43 8.46
N SER A 183 11.11 41.01 7.79
CA SER A 183 11.90 42.10 8.35
C SER A 183 11.01 43.33 8.38
N ILE A 184 10.48 43.64 9.58
CA ILE A 184 9.91 44.95 9.91
C ILE A 184 11.06 45.94 10.07
#